data_AF-S8CKD6-F1
#
_entry.id   AF-S8CKD6-F1
#
_cell.length_a   1.000
_cell.length_b   1.000
_cell.length_c   1.000
_cell.angle_alpha   90.00
_cell.angle_beta   90.00
_cell.angle_gamma   90.00
#
_symmetry.space_group_name_H-M   'P 1'
#
loop_
_entity.id
_entity.type
_entity.pdbx_description
1 polymer ?
#
loop_
_entity_poly.entity_id
_entity_poly.type
_entity_poly.pdbx_seq_one_letter_code
_entity_poly.pdbx_strand_id
1 'polypeptide(L)'
;MDANEFRQLLELFPVVRPRDYHADDLEQRAPPPNKEVKEWQEAWDDTNNEDKGESSRSNSNNNPGFWDHLRSSAERKMGMDAERFCDAFQRVYKKFVYEELTSEAAARIVTALKKS
;
A
#
# COMPACT_ATOMS: atom_id res chain seq x y z
N MET A 1 14.54 4.15 -18.05
CA MET A 1 13.29 3.41 -18.20
C MET A 1 12.98 3.35 -19.67
N ASP A 2 12.94 2.15 -20.23
CA ASP A 2 12.72 1.96 -21.65
C ASP A 2 11.22 1.99 -21.99
N ALA A 3 10.87 2.43 -23.21
CA ALA A 3 9.47 2.57 -23.62
C ALA A 3 8.70 1.23 -23.62
N ASN A 4 9.41 0.11 -23.60
CA ASN A 4 8.84 -1.23 -23.50
C ASN A 4 8.57 -1.61 -22.03
N GLU A 5 9.46 -1.20 -21.12
CA GLU A 5 9.33 -1.40 -19.68
C GLU A 5 8.17 -0.57 -19.11
N PHE A 6 8.03 0.67 -19.57
CA PHE A 6 6.90 1.53 -19.19
C PHE A 6 5.56 0.97 -19.67
N ARG A 7 5.50 0.36 -20.86
CA ARG A 7 4.28 -0.29 -21.38
C ARG A 7 3.88 -1.50 -20.55
N GLN A 8 4.83 -2.34 -20.15
CA GLN A 8 4.57 -3.48 -19.26
C GLN A 8 4.02 -3.02 -17.91
N LEU A 9 4.56 -1.93 -17.36
CA LEU A 9 4.06 -1.37 -16.11
C LEU A 9 2.62 -0.86 -16.23
N LEU A 10 2.28 -0.25 -17.37
CA LEU A 10 0.92 0.21 -17.63
C LEU A 10 -0.04 -0.98 -17.70
N GLU A 11 0.30 -2.08 -18.37
CA GLU A 11 -0.56 -3.26 -18.51
C GLU A 11 -0.98 -3.92 -17.18
N LEU A 12 -0.26 -3.64 -16.08
CA LEU A 12 -0.65 -4.08 -14.72
C LEU A 12 -1.92 -3.40 -14.21
N PHE A 13 -2.28 -2.23 -14.75
CA PHE A 13 -3.46 -1.50 -14.33
C PHE A 13 -4.67 -1.88 -15.19
N PRO A 14 -5.76 -2.40 -14.57
CA PRO A 14 -6.95 -2.82 -15.32
C PRO A 14 -7.57 -1.74 -16.20
N VAL A 15 -7.38 -0.48 -15.83
CA VAL A 15 -7.95 0.70 -16.50
C VAL A 15 -7.34 0.97 -17.88
N VAL A 16 -6.10 0.53 -18.13
CA VAL A 16 -5.43 0.73 -19.44
C VAL A 16 -5.43 -0.53 -20.30
N ARG A 17 -5.95 -1.65 -19.78
CA ARG A 17 -6.10 -2.87 -20.56
C ARG A 17 -7.22 -2.71 -21.59
N PRO A 18 -6.98 -3.05 -22.86
CA PRO A 18 -8.04 -3.14 -23.86
C PRO A 18 -9.14 -4.11 -23.41
N ARG A 19 -10.36 -3.91 -23.91
CA ARG A 19 -11.52 -4.72 -23.52
C ARG A 19 -11.40 -6.20 -23.90
N ASP A 20 -10.58 -6.49 -24.92
CA ASP A 20 -10.31 -7.82 -25.45
C ASP A 20 -9.01 -8.44 -24.88
N TYR A 21 -8.57 -7.94 -23.73
CA TYR A 21 -7.36 -8.41 -23.08
C TYR A 21 -7.55 -9.82 -22.48
N HIS A 22 -6.73 -10.78 -22.94
CA HIS A 22 -6.67 -12.14 -22.42
C HIS A 22 -5.43 -12.31 -21.52
N ALA A 23 -5.64 -12.77 -20.29
CA ALA A 23 -4.57 -12.94 -19.30
C ALA A 23 -3.56 -14.04 -19.68
N ASP A 24 -3.94 -14.94 -20.59
CA ASP A 24 -3.12 -16.08 -21.01
C ASP A 24 -1.86 -15.68 -21.80
N ASP A 25 -1.84 -14.49 -22.43
CA ASP A 25 -0.66 -13.96 -23.14
C ASP A 25 0.45 -13.50 -22.17
N LEU A 26 0.11 -13.23 -20.90
CA LEU A 26 1.10 -12.85 -19.87
C LEU A 26 1.78 -14.05 -19.22
N GLU A 27 1.14 -15.23 -19.20
CA GLU A 27 1.73 -16.41 -18.53
C GLU A 27 3.04 -16.85 -19.19
N GLN A 28 3.20 -16.60 -20.49
CA GLN A 28 4.45 -16.87 -21.21
C GLN A 28 5.53 -15.77 -21.05
N ARG A 29 5.20 -14.62 -20.45
CA ARG A 29 6.11 -13.45 -20.40
C ARG A 29 6.17 -12.72 -19.06
N ALA A 30 5.68 -13.33 -17.98
CA ALA A 30 5.80 -12.77 -16.64
C ALA A 30 7.30 -12.62 -16.26
N PRO A 31 7.75 -11.43 -15.83
CA PRO A 31 8.99 -11.35 -15.06
C PRO A 31 8.79 -12.13 -13.75
N PRO A 32 9.87 -12.71 -13.18
CA PRO A 32 9.76 -13.47 -11.94
C PRO A 32 9.10 -12.59 -10.85
N PRO A 33 8.30 -13.18 -9.95
CA PRO A 33 7.67 -12.43 -8.87
C PRO A 33 8.73 -11.64 -8.12
N ASN A 34 8.54 -10.32 -8.03
CA ASN A 34 9.42 -9.42 -7.31
C ASN A 34 9.44 -9.83 -5.84
N LYS A 35 10.47 -10.62 -5.46
CA LYS A 35 10.67 -11.15 -4.11
C LYS A 35 10.58 -10.06 -3.04
N GLU A 36 11.00 -8.85 -3.37
CA GLU A 36 10.89 -7.68 -2.51
C GLU A 36 9.44 -7.37 -2.11
N VAL A 37 8.51 -7.28 -3.07
CA VAL A 37 7.09 -6.93 -2.80
C VAL A 37 6.44 -7.99 -1.94
N LYS A 38 6.78 -9.26 -2.17
CA LYS A 38 6.31 -10.39 -1.38
C LYS A 38 6.86 -10.36 0.05
N GLU A 39 8.15 -10.04 0.21
CA GLU A 39 8.80 -9.89 1.51
C GLU A 39 8.21 -8.72 2.33
N TRP A 40 7.86 -7.61 1.67
CA TRP A 40 7.17 -6.49 2.32
C TRP A 40 5.77 -6.87 2.80
N GLN A 41 5.02 -7.62 1.99
CA GLN A 41 3.67 -8.06 2.32
C GLN A 41 3.68 -9.14 3.41
N GLU A 42 4.62 -10.09 3.33
CA GLU A 42 4.83 -11.12 4.35
C GLU A 42 5.27 -10.49 5.69
N ALA A 43 6.14 -9.48 5.70
CA ALA A 43 6.53 -8.79 6.94
C ALA A 43 5.36 -8.07 7.65
N TRP A 44 4.34 -7.65 6.89
CA TRP A 44 3.12 -7.05 7.44
C TRP A 44 2.15 -8.10 7.98
N ASP A 45 2.07 -9.28 7.36
CA ASP A 45 1.16 -10.35 7.76
C ASP A 45 1.73 -11.21 8.91
N ASP A 46 3.05 -11.42 8.98
CA ASP A 46 3.69 -12.27 10.01
C ASP A 46 3.63 -11.60 11.41
N THR A 47 3.74 -10.27 11.47
CA THR A 47 3.68 -9.52 12.75
C THR A 47 2.25 -9.42 13.30
N ASN A 48 1.21 -9.67 12.48
CA ASN A 48 -0.19 -9.72 12.92
C ASN A 48 -0.58 -11.06 13.57
N ASN A 49 0.26 -12.10 13.45
CA ASN A 49 -0.07 -13.44 13.96
C ASN A 49 0.43 -13.72 15.38
N GLU A 50 1.32 -12.91 15.94
CA GLU A 50 1.88 -13.16 17.28
C GLU A 50 1.09 -12.54 18.45
N ASP A 51 0.04 -11.75 18.20
CA ASP A 51 -0.84 -11.29 19.29
C ASP A 51 -2.31 -11.27 18.87
N LYS A 52 -2.92 -12.46 18.92
CA LYS A 52 -4.36 -12.65 18.75
C LYS A 52 -5.11 -12.10 19.98
N GLY A 53 -5.38 -10.80 19.96
CA GLY A 53 -6.23 -10.12 20.94
C GLY A 53 -7.05 -9.02 20.28
N GLU A 54 -8.21 -9.39 19.73
CA GLU A 54 -9.38 -8.54 19.47
C GLU A 54 -9.14 -7.02 19.36
N SER A 55 -8.63 -6.52 18.24
CA SER A 55 -8.74 -5.07 17.95
C SER A 55 -9.93 -4.81 17.03
N SER A 56 -11.08 -4.67 17.70
CA SER A 56 -12.27 -4.03 17.15
C SER A 56 -11.89 -2.75 16.39
N ARG A 57 -12.58 -2.55 15.27
CA ARG A 57 -12.68 -1.33 14.44
C ARG A 57 -12.78 -0.04 15.27
N SER A 58 -11.68 0.45 15.84
CA SER A 58 -11.67 1.65 16.67
C SER A 58 -10.83 2.75 16.04
N ASN A 59 -11.54 3.59 15.29
CA ASN A 59 -11.36 5.03 15.20
C ASN A 59 -9.90 5.54 15.15
N SER A 60 -9.33 5.45 13.96
CA SER A 60 -8.10 6.12 13.55
C SER A 60 -8.19 7.63 13.76
N ASN A 61 -7.58 8.13 14.83
CA ASN A 61 -6.95 9.43 14.76
C ASN A 61 -5.74 9.58 15.68
N ASN A 62 -5.59 8.71 16.69
CA ASN A 62 -4.45 8.73 17.61
C ASN A 62 -3.99 7.31 17.96
N ASN A 63 -3.80 6.41 16.98
CA ASN A 63 -3.20 5.11 17.28
C ASN A 63 -1.66 5.25 17.24
N PRO A 64 -0.97 5.40 18.39
CA PRO A 64 0.49 5.47 18.43
C PRO A 64 1.13 4.22 17.80
N GLY A 65 0.44 3.06 17.87
CA GLY A 65 0.94 1.80 17.32
C GLY A 65 1.19 1.82 15.81
N PHE A 66 0.39 2.57 15.02
CA PHE A 66 0.66 2.70 13.59
C PHE A 66 1.96 3.48 13.31
N TRP A 67 2.15 4.61 14.01
CA TRP A 67 3.30 5.48 13.80
C TRP A 67 4.60 4.85 14.34
N ASP A 68 4.51 4.12 15.45
CA ASP A 68 5.65 3.38 16.00
C ASP A 68 6.04 2.19 15.10
N HIS A 69 5.06 1.53 14.49
CA HIS A 69 5.33 0.48 13.49
C HIS A 69 5.93 1.05 12.20
N LEU A 70 5.39 2.19 11.70
CA LEU A 70 5.94 2.89 10.55
C LEU A 70 7.40 3.29 10.79
N ARG A 71 7.68 3.84 11.98
CA ARG A 71 9.05 4.23 12.38
C ARG A 71 9.97 3.02 12.41
N SER A 72 9.57 1.94 13.08
CA SER A 72 10.38 0.71 13.17
C SER A 72 10.68 0.11 11.79
N SER A 73 9.70 0.15 10.88
CA SER A 73 9.88 -0.31 9.51
C SER A 73 10.79 0.61 8.69
N ALA A 74 10.64 1.92 8.86
CA ALA A 74 11.49 2.92 8.20
C ALA A 74 12.94 2.83 8.70
N GLU A 75 13.18 2.62 9.99
CA GLU A 75 14.52 2.42 10.56
C GLU A 75 15.20 1.19 9.95
N ARG A 76 14.47 0.08 9.81
CA ARG A 76 15.00 -1.14 9.18
C ARG A 76 15.42 -0.94 7.72
N LYS A 77 14.72 -0.07 6.99
CA LYS A 77 14.85 0.04 5.52
C LYS A 77 15.59 1.28 5.03
N MET A 78 15.52 2.38 5.78
CA MET A 78 16.14 3.67 5.46
C MET A 78 17.21 4.09 6.46
N GLY A 79 17.35 3.38 7.59
CA GLY A 79 18.37 3.66 8.60
C GLY A 79 18.28 5.11 9.10
N MET A 80 19.31 5.90 8.80
CA MET A 80 19.42 7.30 9.26
C MET A 80 18.39 8.26 8.66
N ASP A 81 17.78 7.92 7.51
CA ASP A 81 16.74 8.76 6.89
C ASP A 81 15.32 8.41 7.34
N ALA A 82 15.17 7.43 8.24
CA ALA A 82 13.87 6.98 8.72
C ALA A 82 13.03 8.10 9.34
N GLU A 83 13.65 8.95 10.15
CA GLU A 83 12.96 10.08 10.79
C GLU A 83 12.43 11.08 9.75
N ARG A 84 13.26 11.43 8.76
CA ARG A 84 12.86 12.32 7.65
C ARG A 84 11.71 11.75 6.83
N PHE A 85 11.74 10.44 6.59
CA PHE A 85 10.66 9.74 5.90
C PHE A 85 9.36 9.78 6.72
N CYS A 86 9.42 9.42 8.01
CA CYS A 86 8.26 9.45 8.90
C CYS A 86 7.64 10.85 8.97
N ASP A 87 8.46 11.90 9.11
CA ASP A 87 8.01 13.29 9.12
C ASP A 87 7.34 13.70 7.80
N ALA A 88 7.94 13.34 6.66
CA ALA A 88 7.37 13.61 5.35
C ALA A 88 6.02 12.89 5.18
N PHE A 89 5.95 11.63 5.58
CA PHE A 89 4.73 10.82 5.52
C PHE A 89 3.63 11.41 6.41
N GLN A 90 3.95 11.82 7.63
CA GLN A 90 3.00 12.47 8.53
C GLN A 90 2.41 13.75 7.93
N ARG A 91 3.24 14.59 7.29
CA ARG A 91 2.78 15.81 6.62
C ARG A 91 1.82 15.51 5.48
N VAL A 92 2.17 14.54 4.63
CA VAL A 92 1.31 14.12 3.51
C VAL A 92 0.02 13.52 4.03
N TYR A 93 0.08 12.63 5.02
CA TYR A 93 -1.10 12.03 5.64
C TYR A 93 -2.05 13.09 6.18
N LYS A 94 -1.52 14.07 6.92
CA LYS A 94 -2.34 15.14 7.50
C LYS A 94 -3.01 15.98 6.41
N LYS A 95 -2.25 16.40 5.40
CA LYS A 95 -2.81 17.15 4.26
C LYS A 95 -3.90 16.33 3.55
N PHE A 96 -3.60 15.07 3.27
CA PHE A 96 -4.51 14.21 2.55
C PHE A 96 -5.81 13.97 3.32
N VAL A 97 -5.74 13.54 4.58
CA VAL A 97 -6.93 13.16 5.36
C VAL A 97 -7.76 14.37 5.77
N TYR A 98 -7.14 15.49 6.13
CA TYR A 98 -7.85 16.62 6.72
C TYR A 98 -8.17 17.73 5.71
N GLU A 99 -7.41 17.87 4.63
CA GLU A 99 -7.57 18.98 3.68
C GLU A 99 -8.08 18.50 2.31
N GLU A 100 -7.61 17.34 1.82
CA GLU A 100 -7.90 16.89 0.45
C GLU A 100 -8.95 15.79 0.35
N LEU A 101 -9.15 14.99 1.41
CA LEU A 101 -10.08 13.87 1.39
C LEU A 101 -11.52 14.37 1.41
N THR A 102 -12.17 14.33 0.25
CA THR A 102 -13.57 14.70 0.14
C THR A 102 -14.49 13.65 0.76
N SER A 103 -15.66 14.09 1.24
CA SER A 103 -16.68 13.21 1.80
C SER A 103 -17.11 12.11 0.81
N GLU A 104 -17.20 12.45 -0.48
CA GLU A 104 -17.50 11.49 -1.54
C GLU A 104 -16.41 10.42 -1.68
N ALA A 105 -15.13 10.82 -1.69
CA ALA A 105 -14.01 9.88 -1.75
C ALA A 105 -13.98 8.98 -0.50
N ALA A 106 -14.20 9.55 0.68
CA ALA A 106 -14.30 8.77 1.92
C ALA A 106 -15.46 7.76 1.86
N ALA A 107 -16.63 8.16 1.35
CA ALA A 107 -17.77 7.25 1.18
C ALA A 107 -17.46 6.12 0.19
N ARG A 108 -16.73 6.40 -0.89
CA ARG A 108 -16.27 5.38 -1.84
C ARG A 108 -15.32 4.39 -1.16
N ILE A 109 -14.41 4.86 -0.32
CA ILE A 109 -13.50 3.98 0.45
C ILE A 109 -14.28 3.10 1.42
N VAL A 110 -15.20 3.68 2.21
CA VAL A 110 -16.02 2.93 3.18
C VAL A 110 -16.90 1.88 2.49
N THR A 111 -17.49 2.23 1.35
CA THR A 111 -18.34 1.29 0.59
C THR A 111 -17.52 0.18 -0.06
N ALA A 112 -16.30 0.46 -0.52
CA ALA A 112 -15.39 -0.57 -1.01
C ALA A 112 -14.99 -1.56 0.10
N LEU A 113 -14.65 -1.05 1.29
CA LEU A 113 -14.28 -1.88 2.44
C LEU A 113 -15.43 -2.73 2.99
N LYS A 114 -16.69 -2.35 2.74
CA LYS A 114 -17.87 -3.11 3.14
C LYS A 114 -18.22 -4.23 2.14
N LYS A 115 -17.67 -4.18 0.92
CA LYS A 115 -17.88 -5.18 -0.13
C LYS A 115 -16.76 -6.23 -0.19
N SER A 116 -15.64 -6.00 0.52
CA SER A 116 -14.56 -6.96 0.75
C SER A 116 -14.83 -7.79 1.99
#